data_AF-A0A7V9TVB9-F1
#
_entry.id   AF-A0A7V9TVB9-F1
#
_cell.length_a   1.000
_cell.length_b   1.000
_cell.length_c   1.000
_cell.angle_alpha   90.00
_cell.angle_beta   90.00
_cell.angle_gamma   90.00
#
_symmetry.space_group_name_H-M   'P 1'
#
loop_
_entity.id
_entity.type
_entity.pdbx_description
1 polymer ?
#
loop_
_entity_poly.entity_id
_entity_poly.type
_entity_poly.pdbx_seq_one_letter_code
_entity_poly.pdbx_strand_id
1 'polypeptide(L)' 'MTETVLAIGGLGTPEILVIAVVIFLLFGATRLPQLAKSLGQSKRAFKEGLDEAAKEEQKDIKEKQNPS' A
#
# COMPACT_ATOMS: atom_id res chain seq x y z
N MET A 1 8.01 -17.66 -34.53
CA MET A 1 9.22 -17.63 -33.67
C MET A 1 9.10 -16.49 -32.64
N THR A 2 8.06 -16.49 -31.82
CA THR A 2 7.85 -15.51 -30.73
C THR A 2 7.88 -16.16 -29.34
N GLU A 3 7.91 -17.50 -29.28
CA GLU A 3 7.72 -18.28 -28.06
C GLU A 3 9.00 -18.43 -27.22
N THR A 4 10.18 -18.16 -27.81
CA THR A 4 11.47 -18.45 -27.16
C THR A 4 12.02 -17.26 -26.36
N VAL A 5 11.48 -16.05 -26.53
CA VAL A 5 12.03 -14.82 -25.92
C VAL A 5 11.56 -14.60 -24.47
N LEU A 6 10.50 -15.27 -24.01
CA LEU A 6 9.95 -15.11 -22.66
C LEU A 6 10.81 -15.75 -21.56
N ALA A 7 11.61 -16.77 -21.88
CA ALA A 7 12.22 -17.61 -20.85
C ALA A 7 13.57 -17.11 -20.30
N ILE A 8 14.21 -16.10 -20.91
CA ILE A 8 15.64 -15.82 -20.64
C ILE A 8 15.95 -14.30 -20.64
N GLY A 9 15.38 -13.53 -19.71
CA GLY A 9 15.80 -12.13 -19.59
C GLY A 9 14.90 -11.21 -18.78
N GLY A 10 14.73 -11.50 -17.49
CA GLY A 10 14.00 -10.63 -16.57
C GLY A 10 12.50 -10.85 -16.59
N LEU A 11 11.86 -10.58 -15.45
CA LEU A 11 10.41 -10.58 -15.32
C LEU A 11 9.85 -9.53 -16.28
N GLY A 12 9.44 -9.95 -17.46
CA GLY A 12 8.80 -9.10 -18.44
C GLY A 12 7.39 -8.74 -17.98
N THR A 13 6.82 -7.73 -18.63
CA THR A 13 5.39 -7.46 -18.59
C THR A 13 4.50 -8.71 -18.81
N PRO A 14 4.83 -9.66 -19.71
CA PRO A 14 4.03 -10.88 -19.86
C PRO A 14 4.03 -11.81 -18.64
N GLU A 15 5.18 -12.06 -17.99
CA GLU A 15 5.24 -12.91 -16.79
C GLU A 15 4.43 -12.32 -15.64
N ILE A 16 4.53 -11.00 -15.44
CA ILE A 16 3.73 -10.28 -14.42
C ILE A 16 2.23 -10.43 -14.73
N LEU A 17 1.83 -10.35 -16.00
CA LEU A 17 0.44 -10.53 -16.40
C LEU A 17 -0.05 -11.94 -16.08
N VAL A 18 0.73 -12.98 -16.38
CA VAL A 18 0.38 -14.37 -16.07
C VAL A 18 0.22 -14.58 -14.57
N ILE A 19 1.15 -14.09 -13.76
CA ILE A 19 1.06 -14.17 -12.29
C ILE A 19 -0.18 -13.43 -11.79
N ALA A 20 -0.45 -12.23 -12.32
CA ALA A 20 -1.64 -11.45 -11.96
C ALA A 20 -2.93 -12.20 -12.31
N VAL A 21 -3.00 -12.88 -13.45
CA VAL A 21 -4.14 -13.71 -13.85
C VAL A 21 -4.32 -14.89 -12.88
N VAL A 22 -3.25 -15.59 -12.49
CA VAL A 22 -3.34 -16.69 -11.51
C VAL A 22 -3.87 -16.18 -10.17
N ILE A 23 -3.32 -15.08 -9.66
CA ILE A 23 -3.82 -14.45 -8.42
C ILE A 23 -5.28 -14.04 -8.58
N PHE A 24 -5.67 -13.48 -9.71
CA PHE A 24 -7.04 -13.08 -10.00
C PHE A 24 -8.01 -14.27 -10.05
N LEU A 25 -7.58 -15.44 -10.54
CA LEU A 25 -8.40 -16.65 -10.52
C LEU A 25 -8.55 -17.23 -9.10
N LEU A 26 -7.50 -17.19 -8.29
CA LEU A 26 -7.54 -17.68 -6.91
C LEU A 26 -8.39 -16.81 -5.99
N PHE A 27 -8.22 -15.49 -6.06
CA PHE A 27 -8.90 -14.54 -5.18
C PHE A 27 -10.20 -14.00 -5.79
N GLY A 28 -10.31 -13.96 -7.11
CA GLY A 28 -11.44 -13.38 -7.83
C GLY A 28 -11.37 -11.85 -7.94
N ALA A 29 -12.17 -11.32 -8.87
CA ALA A 29 -12.29 -9.89 -9.17
C ALA A 29 -12.72 -9.04 -7.96
N THR A 30 -13.43 -9.64 -7.00
CA THR A 30 -14.04 -8.92 -5.88
C THR A 30 -13.16 -8.86 -4.63
N ARG A 31 -12.30 -9.87 -4.41
CA ARG A 31 -11.49 -9.94 -3.18
C ARG A 31 -10.27 -9.04 -3.24
N LEU A 32 -9.59 -8.96 -4.39
CA LEU A 32 -8.47 -8.05 -4.59
C LEU A 32 -8.80 -6.57 -4.27
N PRO A 33 -9.87 -5.97 -4.82
CA PRO A 33 -10.23 -4.59 -4.49
C PRO A 33 -10.73 -4.43 -3.06
N GLN A 34 -11.38 -5.43 -2.46
CA GLN A 34 -11.75 -5.41 -1.04
C GLN A 34 -10.52 -5.33 -0.13
N LEU A 35 -9.51 -6.16 -0.40
CA LEU A 35 -8.24 -6.17 0.34
C LEU A 35 -7.46 -4.86 0.13
N ALA A 36 -7.42 -4.34 -1.10
CA ALA A 36 -6.80 -3.05 -1.38
C ALA A 36 -7.50 -1.90 -0.63
N LYS A 37 -8.84 -1.93 -0.58
CA LYS A 37 -9.64 -0.93 0.14
C LYS A 37 -9.39 -0.99 1.64
N SER A 38 -9.40 -2.17 2.26
CA SER A 38 -9.15 -2.31 3.70
C SER A 38 -7.72 -1.92 4.08
N LEU A 39 -6.72 -2.32 3.27
CA LEU A 39 -5.32 -1.90 3.46
C LEU A 39 -5.15 -0.38 3.29
N GLY A 40 -5.85 0.21 2.32
CA GLY A 40 -5.84 1.66 2.09
C GLY A 40 -6.45 2.44 3.24
N GLN A 41 -7.57 1.96 3.80
CA GLN A 41 -8.20 2.54 4.98
C GLN A 41 -7.29 2.44 6.21
N SER A 42 -6.66 1.28 6.44
CA SER A 42 -5.70 1.09 7.54
C SER A 42 -4.50 2.03 7.41
N LYS A 43 -3.90 2.14 6.22
CA LYS A 43 -2.79 3.08 5.96
C LYS A 43 -3.18 4.53 6.23
N ARG A 44 -4.39 4.92 5.83
CA ARG A 44 -4.91 6.27 6.04
C ARG A 44 -5.09 6.57 7.53
N ALA A 45 -5.79 5.70 8.25
CA ALA A 45 -6.00 5.86 9.69
C ALA A 45 -4.67 5.86 10.46
N PHE A 46 -3.71 5.02 10.05
CA PHE A 46 -2.37 5.00 10.63
C PHE A 46 -1.65 6.34 10.41
N LYS A 47 -1.71 6.90 9.20
CA LYS A 47 -1.08 8.20 8.92
C LYS A 47 -1.75 9.35 9.67
N GLU A 48 -3.09 9.37 9.71
CA GLU A 48 -3.84 10.38 10.47
C GLU A 48 -3.47 10.34 11.96
N GLY A 49 -3.37 9.15 12.56
CA GLY A 49 -2.95 9.00 13.95
C GLY A 49 -1.51 9.46 14.22
N LEU A 50 -0.57 9.20 13.30
CA LEU A 50 0.80 9.72 13.41
C LEU A 50 0.86 11.24 13.31
N ASP A 51 0.10 11.84 12.39
CA ASP A 51 0.05 13.30 12.22
C ASP A 51 -0.61 14.00 13.42
N GLU A 52 -1.60 13.37 14.05
CA GLU A 52 -2.26 13.85 15.27
C GLU A 52 -1.29 13.81 16.47
N ALA A 53 -0.62 12.68 16.70
CA ALA A 53 0.38 12.55 17.75
C ALA A 53 1.51 13.59 17.63
N ALA A 54 2.01 13.81 16.40
CA ALA A 54 3.03 14.82 16.14
C ALA A 54 2.56 16.27 16.39
N LYS A 55 1.26 16.55 16.25
CA LYS A 55 0.67 17.86 16.55
C LYS A 55 0.42 18.05 18.04
N GLU A 56 0.02 17.00 18.75
CA GLU A 56 -0.15 17.02 20.22
C GLU A 56 1.19 17.27 20.91
N GLU A 57 2.26 16.59 20.52
CA GLU A 57 3.61 16.84 21.06
C GLU A 57 4.06 18.30 20.86
N GLN A 58 3.75 18.90 19.70
CA GLN A 58 4.08 20.31 19.44
C GLN A 58 3.23 21.30 20.23
N LYS A 59 2.00 20.94 20.61
CA LYS A 59 1.15 21.76 21.47
C LYS A 59 1.62 21.70 22.93
N ASP A 60 1.96 20.51 23.42
CA ASP A 60 2.47 20.31 24.79
C ASP A 60 3.79 21.08 25.03
N ILE A 61 4.68 21.11 24.03
CA ILE A 61 5.94 21.88 24.09
C ILE A 61 5.69 23.39 24.08
N LYS A 62 4.67 23.88 23.34
CA LYS A 62 4.30 25.30 23.30
C LYS A 62 3.58 25.76 24.57
N GLU A 63 2.82 24.89 25.22
CA GLU A 63 2.14 25.19 26.48
C GLU A 63 3.11 25.24 27.67
N LYS A 64 4.11 24.36 27.71
CA LYS A 64 5.17 24.39 28.75
C LYS A 64 6.20 25.52 28.60
N GLN A 65 6.26 26.19 27.43
CA GLN A 65 7.17 27.32 27.18
C GLN A 65 6.59 28.70 27.48
N ASN A 66 5.33 28.80 27.94
CA ASN A 66 4.76 30.04 28.44
C ASN A 66 4.36 29.95 29.92
N PRO A 67 5.31 29.78 30.86
CA PRO A 67 5.04 30.07 32.26
C PRO A 67 4.97 31.59 32.42
N SER A 68 3.77 32.13 32.60
CA SER A 68 3.61 33.46 33.22
C SER A 68 4.08 33.43 34.66
#